data_AF-A0A447XQQ9-F1
#
_entry.id   AF-A0A447XQQ9-F1
#
_cell.length_a   1.000
_cell.length_b   1.000
_cell.length_c   1.000
_cell.angle_alpha   90.00
_cell.angle_beta   90.00
_cell.angle_gamma   90.00
#
_symmetry.space_group_name_H-M   'P 1'
#
loop_
_entity.id
_entity.type
_entity.pdbx_description
1 polymer ?
#
loop_
_entity_poly.entity_id
_entity_poly.type
_entity_poly.pdbx_seq_one_letter_code
_entity_poly.pdbx_strand_id
1 'polypeptide(L)'
;MSFDPTGYTLAHEHLHIDLSGFKNNVDCRLDQYAFICQEMNDLMARGVRNVIEMTNRYMGRNAQFMLDVMHATGINVVACTGYYQDAFFPGTCGDPQRAGTGAGDDR
;
A
#
# COMPACT_ATOMS: atom_id res chain seq x y z
N MET A 1 -0.14 8.04 -18.02
CA MET A 1 -0.12 8.42 -16.60
C MET A 1 -0.11 9.94 -16.55
N SER A 2 -1.18 10.57 -16.10
CA SER A 2 -1.20 12.01 -15.87
C SER A 2 -1.77 12.24 -14.47
N PHE A 3 -0.94 12.83 -13.60
CA PHE A 3 -1.44 13.45 -12.38
C PHE A 3 -2.57 14.41 -12.75
N ASP A 4 -3.73 14.29 -12.10
CA ASP A 4 -4.88 15.14 -12.40
C ASP A 4 -4.86 16.37 -11.46
N PRO A 5 -4.53 17.57 -11.97
CA PRO A 5 -4.45 18.77 -11.15
C PRO A 5 -5.84 19.36 -10.82
N THR A 6 -6.93 18.80 -11.35
CA THR A 6 -8.28 19.37 -11.22
C THR A 6 -9.01 18.93 -9.95
N GLY A 7 -8.50 17.93 -9.24
CA GLY A 7 -9.13 17.40 -8.03
C GLY A 7 -8.17 17.25 -6.85
N TYR A 8 -8.71 16.75 -5.75
CA TYR A 8 -7.94 16.56 -4.51
C TYR A 8 -6.96 15.39 -4.64
N THR A 9 -5.87 15.50 -3.88
CA THR A 9 -4.86 14.46 -3.73
C THR A 9 -4.82 14.02 -2.27
N LEU A 10 -5.03 12.72 -2.03
CA LEU A 10 -4.71 12.12 -0.74
C LEU A 10 -3.23 11.77 -0.72
N ALA A 11 -2.48 12.45 0.14
CA ALA A 11 -1.02 12.47 0.09
C ALA A 11 -0.33 11.27 0.77
N HIS A 12 -1.07 10.47 1.54
CA HIS A 12 -0.54 9.31 2.26
C HIS A 12 -1.64 8.30 2.53
N GLU A 13 -1.75 7.29 1.68
CA GLU A 13 -2.73 6.20 1.85
C GLU A 13 -2.07 4.83 1.67
N HIS A 14 -2.77 3.79 2.10
CA HIS A 14 -2.41 2.39 1.84
C HIS A 14 -3.57 1.71 1.11
N LEU A 15 -3.29 1.10 -0.03
CA LEU A 15 -4.32 0.38 -0.79
C LEU A 15 -4.17 -1.13 -0.70
N HIS A 16 -2.96 -1.62 -0.44
CA HIS A 16 -2.71 -3.03 -0.16
C HIS A 16 -1.51 -3.14 0.76
N ILE A 17 -1.74 -3.46 2.02
CA ILE A 17 -0.73 -3.53 3.08
C ILE A 17 -0.95 -4.78 3.91
N ASP A 18 0.14 -5.45 4.30
CA ASP A 18 0.08 -6.56 5.25
C ASP A 18 1.25 -6.45 6.23
N LEU A 19 0.95 -5.94 7.42
CA LEU A 19 1.84 -5.96 8.58
C LEU A 19 1.36 -6.97 9.64
N SER A 20 0.36 -7.78 9.34
CA SER A 20 -0.35 -8.60 10.33
C SER A 20 0.53 -9.68 10.94
N GLY A 21 1.42 -10.29 10.14
CA GLY A 21 2.39 -11.27 10.63
C GLY A 21 3.39 -10.67 11.63
N PHE A 22 3.89 -9.46 11.35
CA PHE A 22 4.84 -8.76 12.24
C PHE A 22 4.15 -8.26 13.52
N LYS A 23 2.96 -7.66 13.38
CA LYS A 23 2.23 -7.05 14.50
C LYS A 23 1.36 -8.03 15.29
N ASN A 24 1.26 -9.29 14.82
CA ASN A 24 0.34 -10.30 15.35
C ASN A 24 -1.10 -9.77 15.50
N ASN A 25 -1.56 -9.00 14.51
CA ASN A 25 -2.87 -8.36 14.51
C ASN A 25 -3.43 -8.33 13.07
N VAL A 26 -4.57 -9.02 12.85
CA VAL A 26 -5.20 -9.10 11.54
C VAL A 26 -5.70 -7.75 11.02
N ASP A 27 -6.02 -6.80 11.90
CA ASP A 27 -6.43 -5.44 11.52
C ASP A 27 -5.30 -4.65 10.86
N CYS A 28 -4.07 -5.16 10.90
CA CYS A 28 -2.92 -4.60 10.19
C CYS A 28 -2.76 -5.16 8.77
N ARG A 29 -3.77 -5.86 8.24
CA ARG A 29 -3.86 -6.30 6.84
C ARG A 29 -5.08 -5.68 6.16
N LEU A 30 -4.83 -5.07 5.00
CA LEU A 30 -5.84 -4.49 4.12
C LEU A 30 -5.65 -5.06 2.71
N ASP A 31 -6.60 -5.89 2.29
CA ASP A 31 -6.57 -6.65 1.03
C ASP A 31 -7.97 -6.83 0.39
N GLN A 32 -9.00 -6.17 0.92
CA GLN A 32 -10.40 -6.35 0.50
C GLN A 32 -10.73 -5.55 -0.77
N TYR A 33 -10.33 -6.08 -1.93
CA TYR A 33 -10.46 -5.45 -3.25
C TYR A 33 -11.80 -4.75 -3.50
N ALA A 34 -12.93 -5.44 -3.29
CA ALA A 34 -14.25 -4.89 -3.59
C ALA A 34 -14.60 -3.65 -2.75
N PHE A 35 -14.21 -3.64 -1.46
CA PHE A 35 -14.45 -2.50 -0.59
C PHE A 35 -13.53 -1.33 -0.92
N ILE A 36 -12.25 -1.60 -1.24
CA ILE A 36 -11.31 -0.56 -1.66
C ILE A 36 -11.79 0.09 -2.96
N CYS A 37 -12.25 -0.69 -3.94
CA CYS A 37 -12.84 -0.13 -5.16
C CYS A 37 -14.06 0.73 -4.88
N GLN A 38 -14.93 0.32 -3.96
CA GLN A 38 -16.08 1.13 -3.54
C GLN A 38 -15.63 2.45 -2.91
N GLU A 39 -14.67 2.41 -1.99
CA GLU A 39 -14.14 3.63 -1.35
C GLU A 39 -13.49 4.57 -2.36
N MET A 40 -12.72 4.06 -3.32
CA MET A 40 -12.11 4.90 -4.36
C MET A 40 -13.17 5.56 -5.25
N ASN A 41 -14.26 4.85 -5.59
CA ASN A 41 -15.39 5.44 -6.31
C ASN A 41 -16.09 6.53 -5.49
N ASP A 42 -16.29 6.31 -4.19
CA ASP A 42 -16.88 7.32 -3.29
C ASP A 42 -15.98 8.56 -3.16
N LEU A 43 -14.66 8.39 -3.12
CA LEU A 43 -13.68 9.47 -3.13
C LEU A 43 -13.70 10.24 -4.46
N MET A 44 -13.78 9.53 -5.59
CA MET A 44 -13.93 10.12 -6.92
C MET A 44 -15.19 10.99 -7.00
N ALA A 45 -16.31 10.52 -6.46
CA ALA A 45 -17.56 11.28 -6.37
C ALA A 45 -17.45 12.56 -5.51
N ARG A 46 -16.50 12.59 -4.56
CA ARG A 46 -16.21 13.75 -3.69
C ARG A 46 -15.10 14.66 -4.24
N GLY A 47 -14.61 14.39 -5.45
CA GLY A 47 -13.62 15.24 -6.13
C GLY A 47 -12.16 14.86 -5.90
N VAL A 48 -11.87 13.74 -5.23
CA VAL A 48 -10.51 13.18 -5.19
C VAL A 48 -10.17 12.60 -6.54
N ARG A 49 -8.93 12.79 -7.00
CA ARG A 49 -8.45 12.27 -8.28
C ARG A 49 -7.15 11.50 -8.14
N ASN A 50 -6.35 11.81 -7.13
CA ASN A 50 -5.04 11.22 -6.93
C ASN A 50 -4.91 10.64 -5.52
N VAL A 51 -4.27 9.47 -5.44
CA VAL A 51 -3.87 8.82 -4.20
C VAL A 51 -2.38 8.52 -4.27
N ILE A 52 -1.63 8.94 -3.26
CA ILE A 52 -0.23 8.55 -3.07
C ILE A 52 -0.21 7.29 -2.19
N GLU A 53 0.16 6.17 -2.80
CA GLU A 53 0.19 4.86 -2.14
C GLU A 53 1.55 4.63 -1.49
N MET A 54 1.55 4.58 -0.15
CA MET A 54 2.75 4.63 0.67
C MET A 54 3.21 3.25 1.15
N THR A 55 2.72 2.16 0.56
CA THR A 55 3.16 0.83 0.96
C THR A 55 4.49 0.50 0.29
N ASN A 56 5.57 0.67 1.05
CA ASN A 56 6.94 0.45 0.59
C ASN A 56 7.35 -1.03 0.65
N ARG A 57 8.62 -1.32 0.35
CA ARG A 57 9.16 -2.68 0.46
C ARG A 57 9.02 -3.19 1.90
N TYR A 58 8.68 -4.48 2.02
CA TYR A 58 8.43 -5.20 3.29
C TYR A 58 7.17 -4.77 4.08
N MET A 59 6.26 -4.03 3.44
CA MET A 59 4.96 -3.69 4.01
C MET A 59 3.78 -4.46 3.37
N GLY A 60 4.03 -5.43 2.48
CA GLY A 60 2.96 -6.15 1.78
C GLY A 60 2.43 -5.46 0.52
N ARG A 61 3.20 -4.55 -0.11
CA ARG A 61 2.81 -3.86 -1.35
C ARG A 61 2.37 -4.84 -2.44
N ASN A 62 1.27 -4.58 -3.15
CA ASN A 62 0.87 -5.38 -4.32
C ASN A 62 0.62 -4.49 -5.57
N ALA A 63 1.54 -4.56 -6.54
CA ALA A 63 1.48 -3.71 -7.73
C ALA A 63 0.32 -4.04 -8.66
N GLN A 64 0.01 -5.33 -8.84
CA GLN A 64 -1.11 -5.74 -9.68
C GLN A 64 -2.43 -5.29 -9.08
N PHE A 65 -2.59 -5.44 -7.76
CA PHE A 65 -3.77 -4.96 -7.05
C PHE A 65 -4.01 -3.45 -7.27
N MET A 66 -2.95 -2.63 -7.15
CA MET A 66 -3.06 -1.19 -7.40
C MET A 66 -3.48 -0.89 -8.85
N LEU A 67 -2.92 -1.61 -9.83
CA LEU A 67 -3.30 -1.45 -11.24
C LEU A 67 -4.77 -1.83 -11.47
N ASP A 68 -5.24 -2.90 -10.83
CA ASP A 68 -6.63 -3.34 -10.95
C ASP A 68 -7.59 -2.31 -10.35
N VAL A 69 -7.25 -1.73 -9.19
CA VAL A 69 -8.02 -0.63 -8.57
C VAL A 69 -8.05 0.60 -9.48
N MET A 70 -6.92 0.99 -10.07
CA MET A 70 -6.86 2.11 -11.03
C MET A 70 -7.79 1.87 -12.23
N HIS A 71 -7.76 0.66 -12.80
CA HIS A 71 -8.62 0.32 -13.94
C HIS A 71 -10.11 0.27 -13.58
N ALA A 72 -10.44 -0.25 -12.39
CA ALA A 72 -11.83 -0.41 -11.97
C ALA A 72 -12.52 0.91 -11.59
N THR A 73 -11.76 1.90 -11.14
CA THR A 73 -12.31 3.12 -10.50
C THR A 73 -11.95 4.40 -11.24
N GLY A 74 -10.93 4.36 -12.10
CA GLY A 74 -10.40 5.53 -12.79
C GLY A 74 -9.60 6.49 -11.89
N ILE A 75 -9.40 6.17 -10.60
CA ILE A 75 -8.56 6.98 -9.72
C ILE A 75 -7.08 6.85 -10.12
N ASN A 76 -6.34 7.95 -10.04
CA ASN A 76 -4.91 7.92 -10.29
C ASN A 76 -4.17 7.50 -9.01
N VAL A 77 -3.44 6.38 -9.07
CA VAL A 77 -2.60 5.91 -7.96
C VAL A 77 -1.13 6.14 -8.29
N VAL A 78 -0.42 6.84 -7.41
CA VAL A 78 1.03 7.05 -7.49
C VAL A 78 1.70 6.19 -6.44
N ALA A 79 2.31 5.08 -6.86
CA ALA A 79 2.99 4.16 -5.96
C ALA A 79 4.34 4.72 -5.51
N CYS A 80 4.59 4.68 -4.20
CA CYS A 80 5.89 4.99 -3.63
C CYS A 80 6.87 3.81 -3.74
N THR A 81 8.15 4.15 -3.53
CA THR A 81 9.25 3.19 -3.44
C THR A 81 10.12 3.54 -2.23
N GLY A 82 11.00 2.62 -1.85
CA GLY A 82 11.88 2.74 -0.69
C GLY A 82 11.59 1.67 0.35
N TYR A 83 11.98 1.97 1.58
CA TYR A 83 11.93 1.08 2.73
C TYR A 83 11.20 1.74 3.88
N TYR A 84 10.57 0.93 4.73
CA TYR A 84 9.97 1.38 5.98
C TYR A 84 10.97 1.34 7.13
N GLN A 85 10.51 1.14 8.36
CA GLN A 85 11.33 1.01 9.55
C GLN A 85 12.17 -0.27 9.50
N ASP A 86 13.37 -0.21 10.07
CA ASP A 86 14.35 -1.29 10.16
C ASP A 86 13.77 -2.59 10.75
N ALA A 87 12.81 -2.47 11.67
CA ALA A 87 12.13 -3.60 12.30
C ALA A 87 11.40 -4.52 11.29
N PHE A 88 11.01 -4.00 10.13
CA PHE A 88 10.28 -4.74 9.10
C PHE A 88 11.21 -5.40 8.07
N PHE A 89 12.51 -5.18 8.15
CA PHE A 89 13.45 -5.74 7.17
C PHE A 89 13.63 -7.25 7.40
N PRO A 90 13.90 -8.03 6.34
CA PRO A 90 14.30 -9.42 6.48
C PRO A 90 15.51 -9.55 7.39
N GLY A 91 15.61 -10.66 8.14
CA GLY A 91 16.76 -10.92 9.01
C GLY A 91 18.11 -10.99 8.30
N THR A 92 18.11 -11.07 6.96
CA THR A 92 19.30 -11.00 6.10
C THR A 92 19.77 -9.55 5.83
N CYS A 93 18.96 -8.55 6.19
CA CYS A 93 19.23 -7.13 6.02
C CYS A 93 19.44 -6.47 7.40
N GLY A 94 20.68 -6.47 7.91
CA GLY A 94 21.04 -5.80 9.16
C GLY A 94 21.78 -6.70 10.15
N ASP A 95 21.94 -6.19 11.37
CA ASP A 95 22.71 -6.80 12.47
C ASP A 95 22.35 -8.30 12.65
N PRO A 96 23.32 -9.23 12.60
CA PRO A 96 23.08 -10.68 12.68
C PRO A 96 22.33 -11.15 13.93
N GLN A 97 22.15 -10.29 14.94
CA GLN A 97 21.33 -10.57 16.13
C GLN A 97 19.81 -10.46 15.90
N ARG A 98 19.32 -10.02 14.73
CA ARG A 98 17.88 -9.85 14.42
C ARG A 98 17.27 -10.94 13.53
N ALA A 99 17.98 -12.03 13.28
CA ALA A 99 17.50 -13.12 12.45
C ALA A 99 16.29 -13.83 13.10
N GLY A 100 15.07 -13.49 12.66
CA GLY A 100 13.85 -14.21 13.05
C GLY A 100 12.54 -13.43 13.04
N THR A 101 12.54 -12.10 12.85
CA THR A 101 11.32 -11.27 13.00
C THR A 101 10.93 -10.45 11.77
N GLY A 102 11.56 -10.65 10.61
CA GLY A 102 11.26 -9.87 9.41
C GLY A 102 9.88 -10.20 8.84
N ALA A 103 9.16 -9.19 8.33
CA ALA A 103 8.00 -9.43 7.48
C ALA A 103 8.50 -10.10 6.19
N GLY A 104 8.11 -11.36 5.95
CA GLY A 104 8.51 -12.10 4.76
C GLY A 104 8.15 -11.34 3.48
N ASP A 105 9.07 -11.33 2.52
CA ASP A 105 8.79 -10.86 1.16
C ASP A 105 8.50 -12.09 0.31
N ASP A 106 7.32 -12.69 0.50
CA ASP A 106 6.86 -13.77 -0.38
C ASP A 106 6.41 -13.15 -1.71
N ARG A 107 7.39 -12.84 -2.55
CA ARG A 107 7.25 -12.57 -3.98
C ARG A 107 8.41 -13.17 -4.77
#